data_AF-A0A628V7N6-F1
#
_entry.id   AF-A0A628V7N6-F1
#
_cell.length_a   1.000
_cell.length_b   1.000
_cell.length_c   1.000
_cell.angle_alpha   90.00
_cell.angle_beta   90.00
_cell.angle_gamma   90.00
#
_symmetry.space_group_name_H-M   'P 1'
#
loop_
_entity.id
_entity.type
_entity.pdbx_description
1 polymer ?
#
loop_
_entity_poly.entity_id
_entity_poly.type
_entity_poly.pdbx_seq_one_letter_code
_entity_poly.pdbx_strand_id
1 'polypeptide(L)'
;MMILAFFGDNRALQEKVVTYLEDNIKGFTIDHVDNDSSYLSVDQKIGRIQRLVAARNRRDTVTVVTGITEVMEYQMLMHRSAVFCVLPGSLPPILSRGFVPIDEKFLYVTHSRSVLDTEAKRRVYIMPDEAFSECYRREMGLNRKQRVKIFKGGRS
;
A
#
# COMPACT_ATOMS: atom_id res chain seq x y z
N MET A 1 7.85 6.08 13.55
CA MET A 1 7.69 4.87 12.71
C MET A 1 7.68 5.28 11.24
N MET A 2 7.95 4.38 10.31
CA MET A 2 8.09 4.70 8.88
C MET A 2 7.07 3.94 8.03
N ILE A 3 6.57 4.57 6.97
CA ILE A 3 5.76 3.94 5.92
C ILE A 3 6.63 3.88 4.66
N LEU A 4 6.81 2.68 4.09
CA LEU A 4 7.36 2.54 2.75
C LEU A 4 6.20 2.57 1.76
N ALA A 5 6.15 3.59 0.92
CA ALA A 5 5.16 3.73 -0.14
C ALA A 5 5.78 3.35 -1.49
N PHE A 6 5.42 2.18 -2.02
CA PHE A 6 5.93 1.71 -3.31
C PHE A 6 5.07 2.22 -4.46
N PHE A 7 5.72 2.89 -5.41
CA PHE A 7 5.15 3.43 -6.64
C PHE A 7 5.52 2.55 -7.83
N GLY A 8 4.64 2.51 -8.82
CA GLY A 8 4.86 1.86 -10.10
C GLY A 8 4.27 2.72 -11.23
N ASP A 9 3.75 2.09 -12.25
CA ASP A 9 3.46 2.74 -13.54
C ASP A 9 2.32 3.79 -13.52
N ASN A 10 1.52 3.86 -12.45
CA ASN A 10 0.41 4.83 -12.31
C ASN A 10 0.70 5.87 -11.22
N ARG A 11 1.83 6.54 -11.35
CA ARG A 11 2.35 7.49 -10.36
C ARG A 11 1.32 8.56 -9.97
N ALA A 12 0.63 9.15 -10.94
CA ALA A 12 -0.32 10.24 -10.68
C ALA A 12 -1.48 9.81 -9.75
N LEU A 13 -1.96 8.57 -9.85
CA LEU A 13 -3.02 8.06 -8.96
C LEU A 13 -2.46 7.60 -7.61
N GLN A 14 -1.27 7.00 -7.63
CA GLN A 14 -0.55 6.55 -6.45
C GLN A 14 -0.16 7.73 -5.54
N GLU A 15 0.30 8.83 -6.13
CA GLU A 15 0.66 10.06 -5.40
C GLU A 15 -0.54 10.57 -4.61
N LYS A 16 -1.75 10.55 -5.17
CA LYS A 16 -2.95 10.98 -4.44
C LYS A 16 -3.23 10.13 -3.19
N VAL A 17 -2.94 8.83 -3.25
CA VAL A 17 -3.09 7.93 -2.09
C VAL A 17 -2.03 8.23 -1.05
N VAL A 18 -0.78 8.42 -1.48
CA VAL A 18 0.33 8.70 -0.57
C VAL A 18 0.20 10.10 0.08
N THR A 19 -0.12 11.14 -0.69
CA THR A 19 -0.42 12.47 -0.15
C THR A 19 -1.57 12.44 0.85
N TYR A 20 -2.62 11.66 0.59
CA TYR A 20 -3.67 11.47 1.58
C TYR A 20 -3.14 10.89 2.90
N LEU A 21 -2.23 9.90 2.83
CA LEU A 21 -1.62 9.32 4.04
C LEU A 21 -0.75 10.34 4.77
N GLU A 22 0.06 11.13 4.07
CA GLU A 22 0.89 12.21 4.67
C GLU A 22 0.03 13.23 5.42
N ASP A 23 -1.09 13.62 4.82
CA ASP A 23 -2.00 14.60 5.40
C ASP A 23 -2.74 14.07 6.64
N ASN A 24 -3.12 12.78 6.63
CA ASN A 24 -4.06 12.21 7.60
C ASN A 24 -3.43 11.28 8.65
N ILE A 25 -2.25 10.73 8.40
CA ILE A 25 -1.57 9.80 9.33
C ILE A 25 -0.42 10.54 10.03
N LYS A 26 -0.56 10.71 11.34
CA LYS A 26 0.46 11.39 12.17
C LYS A 26 1.31 10.39 12.94
N GLY A 27 2.56 10.78 13.26
CA GLY A 27 3.53 9.92 13.97
C GLY A 27 4.31 8.96 13.05
N PHE A 28 4.09 9.06 11.74
CA PHE A 28 4.79 8.28 10.72
C PHE A 28 5.51 9.19 9.73
N THR A 29 6.70 8.78 9.30
CA THR A 29 7.41 9.36 8.16
C THR A 29 7.17 8.48 6.94
N ILE A 30 6.85 9.06 5.79
CA ILE A 30 6.66 8.30 4.55
C ILE A 30 7.93 8.38 3.70
N ASP A 31 8.46 7.22 3.32
CA ASP A 31 9.57 7.06 2.39
C ASP A 31 9.01 6.55 1.06
N HIS A 32 9.27 7.30 0.00
CA HIS A 32 8.71 7.07 -1.33
C HIS A 32 9.66 6.19 -2.11
N VAL A 33 9.22 4.98 -2.44
CA VAL A 33 10.02 4.00 -3.17
C VAL A 33 9.52 3.92 -4.60
N ASP A 34 10.31 4.49 -5.49
CA ASP A 34 10.00 4.53 -6.91
C ASP A 34 10.43 3.23 -7.62
N ASN A 35 9.46 2.50 -8.19
CA ASN A 35 9.65 1.23 -8.88
C ASN A 35 8.98 1.22 -10.27
N ASP A 36 8.87 2.39 -10.90
CA ASP A 36 8.26 2.56 -12.22
C ASP A 36 8.99 1.75 -13.31
N SER A 37 8.24 0.90 -14.03
CA SER A 37 8.77 0.03 -15.09
C SER A 37 9.13 0.78 -16.38
N SER A 38 8.78 2.07 -16.51
CA SER A 38 9.09 2.87 -17.71
C SER A 38 10.58 3.18 -17.85
N TYR A 39 11.35 3.17 -16.76
CA TYR A 39 12.79 3.46 -16.78
C TYR A 39 13.64 2.57 -15.85
N LEU A 40 13.03 1.68 -15.05
CA LEU A 40 13.75 0.69 -14.26
C LEU A 40 13.62 -0.71 -14.86
N SER A 41 14.75 -1.41 -14.96
CA SER A 41 14.73 -2.84 -15.26
C SER A 41 14.19 -3.66 -14.09
N VAL A 42 13.73 -4.88 -14.38
CA VAL A 42 13.28 -5.85 -13.36
C VAL A 42 14.35 -6.05 -12.28
N ASP A 43 15.61 -6.23 -12.67
CA ASP A 43 16.73 -6.43 -11.75
C ASP A 43 16.98 -5.20 -10.85
N GLN A 44 16.84 -3.98 -11.41
CA GLN A 44 16.99 -2.76 -10.64
C GLN A 44 15.89 -2.63 -9.57
N LYS A 45 14.65 -2.97 -9.92
CA LYS A 45 13.51 -2.97 -9.00
C LYS A 45 13.67 -3.99 -7.88
N ILE A 46 14.05 -5.22 -8.23
CA ILE A 46 14.35 -6.28 -7.26
C ILE A 46 15.49 -5.84 -6.32
N GLY A 47 16.58 -5.32 -6.87
CA GLY A 47 17.73 -4.86 -6.07
C GLY A 47 17.40 -3.69 -5.13
N ARG A 48 16.43 -2.84 -5.48
CA ARG A 48 15.91 -1.80 -4.56
C ARG A 48 15.13 -2.42 -3.40
N ILE A 49 14.19 -3.32 -3.69
CA ILE A 49 13.42 -4.01 -2.64
C ILE A 49 14.36 -4.78 -1.71
N GLN A 50 15.34 -5.52 -2.23
CA GLN A 50 16.32 -6.27 -1.43
C GLN A 50 17.06 -5.36 -0.44
N ARG A 51 17.60 -4.23 -0.93
CA ARG A 51 18.33 -3.27 -0.08
C ARG A 51 17.45 -2.68 1.00
N LEU A 52 16.20 -2.30 0.67
CA LEU A 52 15.25 -1.75 1.63
C LEU A 52 14.85 -2.77 2.70
N VAL A 53 14.63 -4.03 2.29
CA VAL A 53 14.31 -5.13 3.21
C VAL A 53 15.49 -5.43 4.14
N ALA A 54 16.72 -5.38 3.63
CA ALA A 54 17.94 -5.65 4.40
C ALA A 54 18.34 -4.50 5.35
N ALA A 55 18.13 -3.24 4.96
CA ALA A 55 18.63 -2.07 5.68
C ALA A 55 17.80 -1.66 6.92
N ARG A 56 16.60 -2.20 7.13
CA ARG A 56 15.66 -1.68 8.16
C ARG A 56 15.32 -2.73 9.22
N ASN A 57 15.31 -2.29 10.48
CA ASN A 57 14.84 -3.09 11.60
C ASN A 57 13.31 -3.32 11.47
N ARG A 58 12.88 -4.58 11.47
CA ARG A 58 11.53 -5.02 11.05
C ARG A 58 10.36 -4.42 11.85
N ARG A 59 10.59 -3.88 13.05
CA ARG A 59 9.52 -3.51 13.99
C ARG A 59 8.91 -2.12 13.79
N ASP A 60 9.59 -1.19 13.12
CA ASP A 60 9.13 0.21 13.05
C ASP A 60 8.64 0.64 11.66
N THR A 61 8.45 -0.30 10.74
CA THR A 61 8.15 -0.02 9.32
C THR A 61 6.87 -0.71 8.88
N VAL A 62 5.99 0.03 8.21
CA VAL A 62 4.77 -0.48 7.56
C VAL A 62 4.93 -0.35 6.05
N THR A 63 4.58 -1.40 5.29
CA THR A 63 4.80 -1.43 3.83
C THR A 63 3.49 -1.31 3.06
N VAL A 64 3.25 -0.12 2.48
CA VAL A 64 2.08 0.16 1.63
C VAL A 64 2.50 0.10 0.18
N VAL A 65 1.87 -0.78 -0.59
CA VAL A 65 2.26 -1.03 -1.97
C VAL A 65 1.17 -0.54 -2.91
N THR A 66 1.45 0.54 -3.63
CA THR A 66 0.47 1.20 -4.53
C THR A 66 0.71 0.90 -6.02
N GLY A 67 1.84 0.28 -6.34
CA GLY A 67 2.15 -0.23 -7.67
C GLY A 67 3.06 -1.46 -7.58
N ILE A 68 2.56 -2.61 -8.05
CA ILE A 68 3.36 -3.80 -8.33
C ILE A 68 3.20 -4.15 -9.79
N THR A 69 4.29 -4.51 -10.45
CA THR A 69 4.22 -4.90 -11.85
C THR A 69 4.93 -6.21 -12.14
N GLU A 70 5.72 -6.72 -11.20
CA GLU A 70 6.37 -8.03 -11.31
C GLU A 70 5.98 -9.00 -10.18
N VAL A 71 5.91 -10.29 -10.52
CA VAL A 71 5.62 -11.38 -9.57
C VAL A 71 6.69 -11.47 -8.48
N MET A 72 7.95 -11.25 -8.84
CA MET A 72 9.07 -11.29 -7.88
C MET A 72 8.97 -10.17 -6.85
N GLU A 73 8.58 -8.95 -7.26
CA GLU A 73 8.34 -7.84 -6.32
C GLU A 73 7.26 -8.21 -5.31
N TYR A 74 6.15 -8.79 -5.78
CA TYR A 74 5.07 -9.27 -4.93
C TYR A 74 5.58 -10.30 -3.90
N GLN A 75 6.29 -11.34 -4.35
CA GLN A 75 6.80 -12.39 -3.46
C GLN A 75 7.74 -11.84 -2.37
N MET A 76 8.60 -10.90 -2.74
CA MET A 76 9.53 -10.27 -1.81
C MET A 76 8.82 -9.39 -0.76
N LEU A 77 7.85 -8.59 -1.20
CA LEU A 77 7.08 -7.71 -0.32
C LEU A 77 6.12 -8.50 0.57
N MET A 78 5.66 -9.66 0.10
CA MET A 78 4.86 -10.61 0.90
C MET A 78 5.59 -11.12 2.14
N HIS A 79 6.90 -11.34 2.07
CA HIS A 79 7.70 -11.70 3.26
C HIS A 79 7.77 -10.59 4.32
N ARG A 80 7.31 -9.39 3.98
CA ARG A 80 7.19 -8.22 4.87
C ARG A 80 5.74 -7.95 5.28
N SER A 81 4.84 -8.93 5.19
CA SER A 81 3.42 -8.72 5.55
C SER A 81 2.78 -7.50 4.85
N ALA A 82 3.30 -7.12 3.69
CA ALA A 82 2.87 -5.94 2.97
C ALA A 82 1.40 -6.04 2.58
N VAL A 83 0.73 -4.89 2.54
CA VAL A 83 -0.64 -4.79 2.02
C VAL A 83 -0.59 -4.09 0.67
N PHE A 84 -1.26 -4.70 -0.30
CA PHE A 84 -1.27 -4.23 -1.68
C PHE A 84 -2.54 -3.41 -1.92
N CYS A 85 -2.36 -2.12 -2.20
CA CYS A 85 -3.43 -1.21 -2.52
C CYS A 85 -3.72 -1.28 -4.03
N VAL A 86 -4.88 -1.83 -4.39
CA VAL A 86 -5.39 -1.84 -5.76
C VAL A 86 -6.19 -0.57 -5.98
N LEU A 87 -5.70 0.29 -6.86
CA LEU A 87 -6.34 1.58 -7.15
C LEU A 87 -7.45 1.42 -8.21
N PRO A 88 -8.45 2.32 -8.27
CA PRO A 88 -9.50 2.23 -9.27
C PRO A 88 -8.91 2.39 -10.67
N GLY A 89 -9.38 1.56 -11.61
CA GLY A 89 -8.89 1.55 -12.99
C GLY A 89 -8.43 0.15 -13.41
N SER A 90 -7.48 0.11 -14.34
CA SER A 90 -6.93 -1.15 -14.84
C SER A 90 -6.15 -1.89 -13.75
N LEU A 91 -6.45 -3.17 -13.56
CA LEU A 91 -5.70 -4.03 -12.67
C LEU A 91 -4.24 -4.16 -13.16
N PRO A 92 -3.26 -4.15 -12.24
CA PRO A 92 -1.88 -4.47 -12.55
C PRO A 92 -1.76 -5.74 -13.42
N PRO A 93 -0.82 -5.79 -14.39
CA PRO A 93 -0.68 -6.93 -15.30
C PRO A 93 -0.58 -8.29 -14.61
N ILE A 94 0.10 -8.35 -13.47
CA ILE A 94 0.26 -9.60 -12.70
C ILE A 94 -1.03 -10.11 -12.07
N LEU A 95 -1.99 -9.21 -11.80
CA LEU A 95 -3.31 -9.55 -11.28
C LEU A 95 -4.28 -9.85 -12.43
N SER A 96 -4.33 -9.00 -13.45
CA SER A 96 -5.25 -9.18 -14.58
C SER A 96 -4.96 -10.44 -15.40
N ARG A 97 -3.70 -10.85 -15.49
CA ARG A 97 -3.29 -12.09 -16.17
C ARG A 97 -3.32 -13.33 -15.27
N GLY A 98 -3.68 -13.18 -13.99
CA GLY A 98 -3.80 -14.29 -13.05
C GLY A 98 -2.47 -14.91 -12.59
N PHE A 99 -1.34 -14.21 -12.77
CA PHE A 99 -0.05 -14.69 -12.25
C PHE A 99 0.00 -14.65 -10.72
N VAL A 100 -0.72 -13.70 -10.11
CA VAL A 100 -0.92 -13.59 -8.67
C VAL A 100 -2.43 -13.61 -8.37
N PRO A 101 -2.91 -14.53 -7.51
CA PRO A 101 -4.32 -14.56 -7.14
C PRO A 101 -4.68 -13.35 -6.29
N ILE A 102 -5.83 -12.75 -6.57
CA ILE A 102 -6.39 -11.67 -5.74
C ILE A 102 -7.04 -12.32 -4.51
N ASP A 103 -6.46 -12.08 -3.34
CA ASP A 103 -6.96 -12.55 -2.05
C ASP A 103 -7.13 -11.38 -1.06
N GLU A 104 -7.35 -11.67 0.23
CA GLU A 104 -7.55 -10.67 1.29
C GLU A 104 -6.35 -9.73 1.55
N LYS A 105 -5.21 -9.93 0.88
CA LYS A 105 -4.03 -9.07 0.96
C LYS A 105 -4.08 -7.91 -0.02
N PHE A 106 -4.97 -7.98 -0.99
CA PHE A 106 -5.27 -6.90 -1.92
C PHE A 106 -6.46 -6.11 -1.38
N LEU A 107 -6.22 -4.86 -1.03
CA LEU A 107 -7.25 -3.93 -0.61
C LEU A 107 -7.51 -2.97 -1.76
N TYR A 108 -8.77 -2.88 -2.20
CA TYR A 108 -9.15 -1.88 -3.19
C TYR A 108 -9.25 -0.51 -2.49
N VAL A 109 -8.43 0.44 -2.89
CA VAL A 109 -8.28 1.73 -2.20
C VAL A 109 -8.67 2.86 -3.12
N THR A 110 -9.49 3.80 -2.64
CA THR A 110 -9.80 5.04 -3.34
C THR A 110 -9.44 6.23 -2.47
N HIS A 111 -8.78 7.24 -3.04
CA HIS A 111 -8.58 8.53 -2.37
C HIS A 111 -9.83 9.41 -2.43
N SER A 112 -10.79 9.08 -3.30
CA SER A 112 -12.02 9.85 -3.48
C SER A 112 -13.15 9.31 -2.62
N ARG A 113 -13.67 10.15 -1.71
CA ARG A 113 -14.82 9.81 -0.86
C ARG A 113 -16.11 9.62 -1.64
N SER A 114 -16.29 10.33 -2.76
CA SER A 114 -17.51 10.20 -3.57
C SER A 114 -17.61 8.83 -4.25
N VAL A 115 -16.47 8.15 -4.46
CA VAL A 115 -16.47 6.75 -4.91
C VAL A 115 -17.10 5.84 -3.85
N LEU A 116 -17.13 6.25 -2.57
CA LEU A 116 -17.76 5.50 -1.49
C LEU A 116 -19.21 5.93 -1.21
N ASP A 117 -19.89 6.64 -2.10
CA ASP A 117 -21.25 7.14 -1.82
C ASP A 117 -22.31 6.05 -1.76
N THR A 118 -22.05 4.87 -2.34
CA THR A 118 -23.00 3.74 -2.32
C THR A 118 -22.51 2.58 -1.46
N GLU A 119 -23.44 1.84 -0.86
CA GLU A 119 -23.12 0.66 -0.06
C GLU A 119 -22.37 -0.40 -0.90
N ALA A 120 -22.78 -0.60 -2.16
CA ALA A 120 -22.11 -1.51 -3.07
C ALA A 120 -20.63 -1.15 -3.27
N LYS A 121 -20.30 0.14 -3.41
CA LYS A 121 -18.90 0.57 -3.55
C LYS A 121 -18.14 0.51 -2.23
N ARG A 122 -18.77 0.79 -1.09
CA ARG A 122 -18.17 0.63 0.26
C ARG A 122 -17.86 -0.82 0.62
N ARG A 123 -18.54 -1.79 0.01
CA ARG A 123 -18.22 -3.22 0.16
C ARG A 123 -16.96 -3.62 -0.60
N VAL A 124 -16.53 -2.82 -1.57
CA VAL A 124 -15.37 -3.10 -2.42
C VAL A 124 -14.18 -2.23 -2.02
N TYR A 125 -14.37 -0.92 -1.97
CA TYR A 125 -13.31 0.06 -1.76
C TYR A 125 -13.26 0.57 -0.32
N ILE A 126 -12.05 0.87 0.15
CA ILE A 126 -11.77 1.53 1.43
C ILE A 126 -10.94 2.80 1.21
N MET A 127 -10.86 3.66 2.24
CA MET A 127 -9.99 4.84 2.23
C MET A 127 -8.53 4.46 2.55
N PRO A 128 -7.54 5.30 2.18
CA PRO A 128 -6.13 4.99 2.46
C PRO A 128 -5.80 4.84 3.94
N ASP A 129 -6.46 5.57 4.85
CA ASP A 129 -6.26 5.44 6.31
C ASP A 129 -6.72 4.08 6.84
N GLU A 130 -7.75 3.51 6.24
CA GLU A 130 -8.24 2.16 6.57
C GLU A 130 -7.27 1.10 6.05
N ALA A 131 -6.74 1.27 4.84
CA ALA A 131 -5.72 0.39 4.27
C ALA A 131 -4.43 0.40 5.11
N PHE A 132 -3.99 1.59 5.55
CA PHE A 132 -2.87 1.75 6.45
C PHE A 132 -3.12 1.05 7.80
N SER A 133 -4.31 1.22 8.39
CA SER A 133 -4.68 0.57 9.65
C SER A 133 -4.56 -0.94 9.56
N GLU A 134 -5.04 -1.52 8.45
CA GLU A 134 -4.95 -2.95 8.19
C GLU A 134 -3.51 -3.41 7.99
N CYS A 135 -2.70 -2.62 7.29
CA CYS A 135 -1.27 -2.90 7.09
C CYS A 135 -0.51 -2.89 8.42
N TYR A 136 -0.68 -1.83 9.23
CA TYR A 136 -0.11 -1.71 10.56
C TYR A 136 -0.52 -2.89 11.46
N ARG A 137 -1.80 -3.26 11.42
CA ARG A 137 -2.35 -4.38 12.20
C ARG A 137 -1.66 -5.70 11.84
N ARG A 138 -1.44 -5.98 10.55
CA ARG A 138 -0.79 -7.21 10.08
C ARG A 138 0.69 -7.26 10.46
N GLU A 139 1.41 -6.17 10.23
CA GLU A 139 2.85 -6.05 10.57
C GLU A 139 3.09 -6.23 12.07
N MET A 140 2.17 -5.71 12.91
CA MET A 140 2.28 -5.79 14.37
C MET A 140 1.68 -7.07 14.96
N GLY A 141 1.12 -7.98 14.15
CA GLY A 141 0.47 -9.20 14.64
C GLY A 141 -0.76 -8.95 15.53
N LEU A 142 -1.44 -7.82 15.34
CA LEU A 142 -2.59 -7.41 16.16
C LEU A 142 -3.88 -8.11 15.70
N ASN A 143 -4.69 -8.58 16.65
CA ASN A 143 -5.97 -9.24 16.34
C ASN A 143 -7.00 -8.23 15.80
N ARG A 144 -7.90 -8.67 14.90
CA ARG A 144 -8.96 -7.85 14.26
C ARG A 144 -9.86 -7.06 15.25
N LYS A 145 -9.94 -7.49 16.51
CA LYS A 145 -10.70 -6.82 17.59
C LYS A 145 -9.99 -5.60 18.20
N GLN A 146 -8.68 -5.44 17.98
CA GLN A 146 -7.91 -4.28 18.43
C GLN A 146 -7.94 -3.21 17.32
N ARG A 147 -9.00 -2.41 17.27
CA ARG A 147 -9.06 -1.24 16.37
C ARG A 147 -7.94 -0.27 16.76
N VAL A 148 -7.00 -0.06 15.85
CA VAL A 148 -6.01 1.03 15.98
C VAL A 148 -6.78 2.34 15.88
N LYS A 149 -6.82 3.11 16.97
CA LYS A 149 -7.39 4.46 16.96
C LYS A 149 -6.43 5.37 16.22
N ILE A 150 -6.67 5.58 14.93
CA ILE A 150 -6.06 6.71 14.21
C ILE A 150 -6.69 7.96 14.81
N PHE A 151 -5.89 8.75 15.53
CA PHE A 151 -6.30 10.05 16.04
C PHE A 151 -6.51 10.99 14.85
N LYS A 152 -7.75 11.09 14.38
CA LYS A 152 -8.17 12.17 13.48
C LYS A 152 -8.16 13.45 14.31
N GLY A 153 -7.15 14.29 14.10
CA GLY A 153 -7.06 15.60 14.74
C GLY A 153 -8.33 16.40 14.43
N GLY A 154 -9.09 16.74 15.47
CA GLY A 154 -10.17 17.70 15.36
C GLY A 154 -9.58 19.03 14.93
N ARG A 155 -10.02 19.56 13.79
CA ARG A 155 -9.81 20.96 13.47
C ARG A 155 -10.59 21.77 14.50
N SER A 156 -9.86 22.38 15.43
CA SER A 156 -10.31 23.55 16.18
C SER A 156 -9.81 24.77 15.43
#